data_AF-A0A4U0VXW7-F1
#
_entry.id   AF-A0A4U0VXW7-F1
#
_cell.length_a   1.000
_cell.length_b   1.000
_cell.length_c   1.000
_cell.angle_alpha   90.00
_cell.angle_beta   90.00
_cell.angle_gamma   90.00
#
_symmetry.space_group_name_H-M   'P 1'
#
loop_
_entity.id
_entity.type
_entity.pdbx_description
1 polymer ?
#
loop_
_entity_poly.entity_id
_entity_poly.type
_entity_poly.pdbx_seq_one_letter_code
_entity_poly.pdbx_strand_id
1 'polypeptide(L)'
;MSYRIGRSEQGVLTFEPYKSHLLPLWRFKTPEIARESAQKIEGEFLRFEEGRDFVGCDMARKFLQMGMTRSTRYANRAGGRKYDSSGSLLPKSTDHPGAAAKLESARIFREAWERVKAREGYHELRKEWEAEKKRWEREGKPGLQAQEDGEGDAVSEEEASGQEEENKSSMPGSRRSSVRRRGGSEVKSEPSSKASASALKNDTGTSPDVLKSQDQDQPKGVKRRRVDKSAGIKAEEAKEEET
;
A
#
# COMPACT_ATOMS: atom_id res chain seq x y z
N MET A 1 9.88 -14.73 -16.88
CA MET A 1 8.92 -13.89 -16.12
C MET A 1 9.13 -12.41 -16.41
N SER A 2 8.08 -11.65 -16.75
CA SER A 2 8.16 -10.20 -17.00
C SER A 2 7.93 -9.34 -15.75
N TYR A 3 7.11 -9.82 -14.80
CA TYR A 3 6.71 -9.05 -13.63
C TYR A 3 7.86 -8.84 -12.62
N ARG A 4 7.87 -7.66 -11.97
CA ARG A 4 8.83 -7.30 -10.92
C ARG A 4 8.09 -6.64 -9.75
N ILE A 5 8.38 -7.10 -8.53
CA ILE A 5 7.85 -6.52 -7.29
C ILE A 5 8.48 -5.13 -7.08
N GLY A 6 7.85 -4.10 -7.65
CA GLY A 6 8.24 -2.70 -7.49
C GLY A 6 7.97 -2.16 -6.08
N ARG A 7 8.58 -1.01 -5.73
CA ARG A 7 8.31 -0.34 -4.46
C ARG A 7 6.97 0.36 -4.50
N SER A 8 6.19 0.28 -3.41
CA SER A 8 4.91 0.97 -3.28
C SER A 8 3.96 0.63 -4.45
N GLU A 9 3.42 1.63 -5.13
CA GLU A 9 2.45 1.54 -6.24
C GLU A 9 3.10 1.43 -7.63
N GLN A 10 4.41 1.25 -7.73
CA GLN A 10 5.11 1.19 -9.04
C GLN A 10 4.59 0.04 -9.93
N GLY A 11 4.31 0.36 -11.19
CA GLY A 11 3.83 -0.58 -12.21
C GLY A 11 2.32 -0.86 -12.20
N VAL A 12 1.57 -0.38 -11.20
CA VAL A 12 0.14 -0.73 -11.02
C VAL A 12 -0.76 -0.27 -12.16
N LEU A 13 -0.39 0.82 -12.84
CA LEU A 13 -1.14 1.37 -13.98
C LEU A 13 -0.61 0.95 -15.36
N THR A 14 0.31 -0.04 -15.42
CA THR A 14 0.96 -0.46 -16.68
C THR A 14 0.95 -1.97 -16.91
N PHE A 15 0.56 -2.78 -15.93
CA PHE A 15 0.66 -4.23 -16.02
C PHE A 15 -0.71 -4.87 -16.34
N GLU A 16 -0.87 -5.35 -17.57
CA GLU A 16 -2.07 -6.08 -18.02
C GLU A 16 -2.05 -7.56 -17.61
N PRO A 17 -3.21 -8.24 -17.52
CA PRO A 17 -4.57 -7.70 -17.67
C PRO A 17 -5.09 -6.93 -16.45
N TYR A 18 -4.36 -6.98 -15.34
CA TYR A 18 -4.82 -6.49 -14.03
C TYR A 18 -5.11 -4.99 -14.00
N LYS A 19 -4.37 -4.16 -14.76
CA LYS A 19 -4.69 -2.74 -14.93
C LYS A 19 -6.11 -2.58 -15.45
N SER A 20 -6.43 -3.20 -16.58
CA SER A 20 -7.74 -3.05 -17.22
C SER A 20 -8.87 -3.65 -16.39
N HIS A 21 -8.58 -4.70 -15.61
CA HIS A 21 -9.55 -5.33 -14.71
C HIS A 21 -9.84 -4.54 -13.42
N LEU A 22 -8.80 -4.04 -12.74
CA LEU A 22 -8.92 -3.39 -11.42
C LEU A 22 -9.19 -1.88 -11.49
N LEU A 23 -8.71 -1.20 -12.53
CA LEU A 23 -8.87 0.27 -12.67
C LEU A 23 -10.34 0.74 -12.72
N PRO A 24 -11.30 0.05 -13.38
CA PRO A 24 -12.71 0.45 -13.36
C PRO A 24 -13.32 0.45 -11.96
N LEU A 25 -12.92 -0.52 -11.13
CA LEU A 25 -13.37 -0.72 -9.75
C LEU A 25 -12.84 0.36 -8.80
N TRP A 26 -11.73 1.01 -9.14
CA TRP A 26 -11.00 1.92 -8.26
C TRP A 26 -11.58 3.35 -8.24
N ARG A 27 -12.38 3.66 -7.22
CA ARG A 27 -13.15 4.91 -7.07
C ARG A 27 -13.14 5.41 -5.63
N PHE A 28 -13.02 6.72 -5.44
CA PHE A 28 -12.91 7.35 -4.11
C PHE A 28 -13.51 8.77 -4.08
N LYS A 29 -14.66 8.97 -4.76
CA LYS A 29 -15.29 10.30 -4.80
C LYS A 29 -15.85 10.70 -3.43
N THR A 30 -16.54 9.79 -2.76
CA THR A 30 -17.09 9.92 -1.40
C THR A 30 -16.73 8.66 -0.57
N PRO A 31 -16.91 8.66 0.77
CA PRO A 31 -16.63 7.50 1.61
C PRO A 31 -17.42 6.25 1.23
N GLU A 32 -18.65 6.40 0.76
CA GLU A 32 -19.54 5.30 0.36
C GLU A 32 -18.99 4.61 -0.89
N ILE A 33 -18.63 5.41 -1.90
CA ILE A 33 -17.98 4.95 -3.12
C ILE A 33 -16.60 4.33 -2.83
N ALA A 34 -15.85 4.89 -1.87
CA ALA A 34 -14.58 4.32 -1.43
C ALA A 34 -14.75 2.96 -0.73
N ARG A 35 -15.83 2.77 0.05
CA ARG A 35 -16.17 1.51 0.71
C ARG A 35 -16.49 0.41 -0.29
N GLU A 36 -17.39 0.70 -1.23
CA GLU A 36 -17.74 -0.23 -2.31
C GLU A 36 -16.51 -0.57 -3.18
N SER A 37 -15.68 0.43 -3.52
CA SER A 37 -14.46 0.25 -4.29
C SER A 37 -13.43 -0.62 -3.57
N ALA A 38 -13.17 -0.34 -2.29
CA ALA A 38 -12.23 -1.11 -1.49
C ALA A 38 -12.71 -2.56 -1.31
N GLN A 39 -14.00 -2.78 -1.04
CA GLN A 39 -14.61 -4.12 -0.95
C GLN A 39 -14.49 -4.90 -2.25
N LYS A 40 -14.73 -4.27 -3.41
CA LYS A 40 -14.57 -4.91 -4.72
C LYS A 40 -13.12 -5.33 -4.96
N ILE A 41 -12.14 -4.44 -4.72
CA ILE A 41 -10.72 -4.75 -4.92
C ILE A 41 -10.20 -5.79 -3.91
N GLU A 42 -10.75 -5.81 -2.69
CA GLU A 42 -10.47 -6.83 -1.68
C GLU A 42 -11.06 -8.20 -2.07
N GLY A 43 -12.27 -8.25 -2.63
CA GLY A 43 -12.83 -9.48 -3.21
C GLY A 43 -12.03 -10.01 -4.41
N GLU A 44 -11.55 -9.10 -5.27
CA GLU A 44 -10.63 -9.44 -6.36
C GLU A 44 -9.32 -10.03 -5.85
N PHE A 45 -8.72 -9.44 -4.81
CA PHE A 45 -7.54 -9.98 -4.15
C PHE A 45 -7.76 -11.42 -3.66
N LEU A 46 -8.88 -11.68 -2.98
CA LEU A 46 -9.19 -13.01 -2.47
C LEU A 46 -9.36 -14.05 -3.59
N ARG A 47 -9.99 -13.67 -4.72
CA ARG A 47 -10.12 -14.55 -5.89
C ARG A 47 -8.76 -14.85 -6.54
N PHE A 48 -7.86 -13.86 -6.61
CA PHE A 48 -6.49 -14.10 -7.09
C PHE A 48 -5.71 -15.02 -6.13
N GLU A 49 -5.89 -14.86 -4.82
CA GLU A 49 -5.21 -15.67 -3.80
C GLU A 49 -5.68 -17.14 -3.84
N GLU A 50 -6.99 -17.37 -3.99
CA GLU A 50 -7.58 -18.70 -4.23
C GLU A 50 -7.06 -19.34 -5.53
N GLY A 51 -6.97 -18.55 -6.62
CA GLY A 51 -6.36 -18.95 -7.88
C GLY A 51 -4.83 -19.07 -7.88
N ARG A 52 -4.17 -18.86 -6.72
CA ARG A 52 -2.70 -18.82 -6.54
C ARG A 52 -1.97 -17.79 -7.42
N ASP A 53 -2.68 -16.77 -7.89
CA ASP A 53 -2.13 -15.69 -8.71
C ASP A 53 -1.51 -14.59 -7.82
N PHE A 54 -0.21 -14.74 -7.54
CA PHE A 54 0.56 -13.73 -6.81
C PHE A 54 0.53 -12.34 -7.48
N VAL A 55 0.54 -12.27 -8.82
CA VAL A 55 0.63 -11.00 -9.54
C VAL A 55 -0.69 -10.23 -9.42
N GLY A 56 -1.82 -10.92 -9.55
CA GLY A 56 -3.15 -10.38 -9.26
C GLY A 56 -3.27 -9.91 -7.82
N CYS A 57 -2.79 -10.69 -6.85
CA CYS A 57 -2.77 -10.28 -5.44
C CYS A 57 -1.97 -8.99 -5.20
N ASP A 58 -0.72 -8.91 -5.68
CA ASP A 58 0.10 -7.71 -5.49
C ASP A 58 -0.45 -6.50 -6.27
N MET A 59 -1.11 -6.70 -7.41
CA MET A 59 -1.83 -5.65 -8.13
C MET A 59 -3.02 -5.11 -7.33
N ALA A 60 -3.92 -5.98 -6.84
CA ALA A 60 -5.06 -5.57 -6.03
C ALA A 60 -4.61 -4.85 -4.75
N ARG A 61 -3.59 -5.39 -4.06
CA ARG A 61 -2.93 -4.75 -2.91
C ARG A 61 -2.38 -3.36 -3.26
N LYS A 62 -1.76 -3.18 -4.43
CA LYS A 62 -1.26 -1.88 -4.91
C LYS A 62 -2.39 -0.90 -5.26
N PHE A 63 -3.51 -1.37 -5.81
CA PHE A 63 -4.69 -0.52 -6.05
C PHE A 63 -5.31 -0.01 -4.75
N LEU A 64 -5.40 -0.85 -3.70
CA LEU A 64 -5.82 -0.41 -2.36
C LEU A 64 -4.85 0.63 -1.77
N GLN A 65 -3.55 0.39 -1.88
CA GLN A 65 -2.52 1.35 -1.46
C GLN A 65 -2.66 2.70 -2.18
N MET A 66 -2.84 2.67 -3.50
CA MET A 66 -3.05 3.84 -4.33
C MET A 66 -4.36 4.58 -3.97
N GLY A 67 -5.41 3.85 -3.58
CA GLY A 67 -6.66 4.42 -3.04
C GLY A 67 -6.42 5.24 -1.77
N MET A 68 -5.68 4.68 -0.82
CA MET A 68 -5.28 5.38 0.42
C MET A 68 -4.44 6.63 0.11
N THR A 69 -3.37 6.51 -0.68
CA THR A 69 -2.43 7.63 -0.92
C THR A 69 -3.06 8.73 -1.77
N ARG A 70 -3.84 8.39 -2.80
CA ARG A 70 -4.56 9.38 -3.62
C ARG A 70 -5.63 10.09 -2.80
N SER A 71 -6.47 9.36 -2.05
CA SER A 71 -7.48 9.98 -1.19
C SER A 71 -6.85 10.93 -0.18
N THR A 72 -5.76 10.51 0.48
CA THR A 72 -4.97 11.36 1.39
C THR A 72 -4.45 12.61 0.67
N ARG A 73 -3.96 12.49 -0.57
CA ARG A 73 -3.47 13.63 -1.36
C ARG A 73 -4.57 14.63 -1.69
N TYR A 74 -5.79 14.17 -2.00
CA TYR A 74 -6.95 15.04 -2.22
C TYR A 74 -7.52 15.63 -0.92
N ALA A 75 -7.33 14.97 0.23
CA ALA A 75 -7.69 15.53 1.55
C ALA A 75 -6.76 16.67 2.00
N ASN A 76 -5.51 16.67 1.52
CA ASN A 76 -4.51 17.71 1.81
C ASN A 76 -4.46 18.82 0.74
N ARG A 77 -5.17 18.66 -0.39
CA ARG A 77 -5.06 19.48 -1.60
C ARG A 77 -6.32 19.34 -2.47
N ALA A 78 -7.18 20.35 -2.52
CA ALA A 78 -8.47 20.28 -3.25
C ALA A 78 -8.35 19.76 -4.70
N GLY A 79 -7.41 20.32 -5.49
CA GLY A 79 -7.17 19.90 -6.87
C GLY A 79 -6.27 18.66 -7.02
N GLY A 80 -5.78 18.04 -5.94
CA GLY A 80 -4.88 16.89 -5.96
C GLY A 80 -3.49 17.13 -6.56
N ARG A 81 -3.19 18.33 -7.09
CA ARG A 81 -1.88 18.75 -7.62
C ARG A 81 -0.91 19.06 -6.49
N LYS A 82 0.29 18.49 -6.53
CA LYS A 82 1.37 18.75 -5.54
C LYS A 82 2.18 20.01 -5.86
N TYR A 83 2.33 20.31 -7.15
CA TYR A 83 3.14 21.42 -7.66
C TYR A 83 2.27 22.36 -8.51
N ASP A 84 2.63 23.64 -8.51
CA ASP A 84 2.05 24.67 -9.38
C ASP A 84 2.57 24.54 -10.83
N SER A 85 2.46 25.60 -11.64
CA SER A 85 3.03 25.66 -13.00
C SER A 85 4.52 26.01 -13.04
N SER A 86 5.09 26.55 -11.96
CA SER A 86 6.52 26.87 -11.83
C SER A 86 7.35 25.67 -11.34
N GLY A 87 6.69 24.61 -10.87
CA GLY A 87 7.32 23.47 -10.22
C GLY A 87 7.47 23.63 -8.70
N SER A 88 7.00 24.75 -8.14
CA SER A 88 7.05 25.02 -6.70
C SER A 88 6.03 24.17 -5.94
N LEU A 89 6.38 23.79 -4.71
CA LEU A 89 5.53 22.96 -3.87
C LEU A 89 4.35 23.77 -3.33
N LEU A 90 3.13 23.39 -3.68
CA LEU A 90 1.93 24.04 -3.14
C LEU A 90 1.82 23.78 -1.62
N PRO A 91 1.28 24.73 -0.83
CA PRO A 91 0.94 24.48 0.58
C PRO A 91 -0.14 23.40 0.70
N LYS A 92 -0.21 22.73 1.85
CA LYS A 92 -1.37 21.88 2.17
C LYS A 92 -2.58 22.78 2.45
N SER A 93 -3.75 22.34 2.03
CA SER A 93 -5.04 22.91 2.40
C SER A 93 -5.89 21.77 2.92
N THR A 94 -6.25 21.81 4.20
CA THR A 94 -7.08 20.80 4.88
C THR A 94 -8.51 21.27 5.08
N ASP A 95 -8.75 22.57 4.91
CA ASP A 95 -9.98 23.24 5.36
C ASP A 95 -10.96 23.45 4.20
N HIS A 96 -10.62 22.94 3.00
CA HIS A 96 -11.47 23.01 1.84
C HIS A 96 -12.66 22.02 1.93
N PRO A 97 -13.80 22.35 1.30
CA PRO A 97 -14.93 21.42 1.20
C PRO A 97 -14.51 20.03 0.72
N GLY A 98 -15.02 19.00 1.39
CA GLY A 98 -14.74 17.60 1.08
C GLY A 98 -13.41 17.03 1.59
N ALA A 99 -12.53 17.82 2.22
CA ALA A 99 -11.25 17.31 2.76
C ALA A 99 -11.45 16.16 3.77
N ALA A 100 -12.37 16.31 4.73
CA ALA A 100 -12.73 15.28 5.69
C ALA A 100 -13.26 13.99 5.02
N ALA A 101 -14.12 14.13 4.01
CA ALA A 101 -14.66 13.00 3.25
C ALA A 101 -13.56 12.24 2.47
N LYS A 102 -12.51 12.95 2.00
CA LYS A 102 -11.32 12.33 1.41
C LYS A 102 -10.42 11.65 2.42
N LEU A 103 -10.33 12.18 3.65
CA LEU A 103 -9.58 11.54 4.73
C LEU A 103 -10.25 10.23 5.16
N GLU A 104 -11.58 10.21 5.29
CA GLU A 104 -12.34 8.99 5.57
C GLU A 104 -12.25 7.99 4.41
N SER A 105 -12.32 8.44 3.16
CA SER A 105 -12.03 7.58 2.00
C SER A 105 -10.63 6.95 2.09
N ALA A 106 -9.62 7.71 2.53
CA ALA A 106 -8.26 7.19 2.70
C ALA A 106 -8.16 6.16 3.83
N ARG A 107 -8.90 6.34 4.93
CA ARG A 107 -9.01 5.38 6.03
C ARG A 107 -9.59 4.05 5.57
N ILE A 108 -10.70 4.08 4.85
CA ILE A 108 -11.36 2.89 4.30
C ILE A 108 -10.41 2.06 3.43
N PHE A 109 -9.65 2.70 2.53
CA PHE A 109 -8.63 2.01 1.74
C PHE A 109 -7.45 1.50 2.56
N ARG A 110 -7.06 2.19 3.65
CA ARG A 110 -6.01 1.71 4.55
C ARG A 110 -6.43 0.43 5.26
N GLU A 111 -7.63 0.40 5.83
CA GLU A 111 -8.14 -0.77 6.56
C GLU A 111 -8.22 -2.01 5.65
N ALA A 112 -8.68 -1.86 4.40
CA ALA A 112 -8.65 -2.93 3.40
C ALA A 112 -7.23 -3.33 3.00
N TRP A 113 -6.33 -2.37 2.79
CA TRP A 113 -4.92 -2.63 2.49
C TRP A 113 -4.20 -3.40 3.60
N GLU A 114 -4.48 -3.06 4.86
CA GLU A 114 -3.92 -3.73 6.04
C GLU A 114 -4.42 -5.18 6.15
N ARG A 115 -5.73 -5.42 5.94
CA ARG A 115 -6.29 -6.78 5.90
C ARG A 115 -5.63 -7.66 4.85
N VAL A 116 -5.61 -7.24 3.58
CA VAL A 116 -5.01 -8.06 2.51
C VAL A 116 -3.50 -8.24 2.67
N LYS A 117 -2.80 -7.25 3.24
CA LYS A 117 -1.35 -7.32 3.47
C LYS A 117 -0.98 -8.29 4.61
N ALA A 118 -1.88 -8.50 5.57
CA ALA A 118 -1.70 -9.42 6.70
C ALA A 118 -2.19 -10.85 6.43
N ARG A 119 -2.59 -11.17 5.18
CA ARG A 119 -2.94 -12.53 4.77
C ARG A 119 -1.70 -13.40 4.65
N GLU A 120 -1.69 -14.54 5.32
CA GLU A 120 -0.60 -15.52 5.21
C GLU A 120 -0.47 -16.11 3.80
N GLY A 121 -1.58 -16.39 3.11
CA GLY A 121 -1.56 -16.91 1.73
C GLY A 121 -0.81 -15.99 0.77
N TYR A 122 -1.01 -14.68 0.86
CA TYR A 122 -0.21 -13.69 0.14
C TYR A 122 1.29 -13.73 0.48
N HIS A 123 1.65 -13.98 1.74
CA HIS A 123 3.05 -14.17 2.13
C HIS A 123 3.65 -15.47 1.58
N GLU A 124 2.87 -16.54 1.48
CA GLU A 124 3.28 -17.82 0.87
C GLU A 124 3.46 -17.67 -0.65
N LEU A 125 2.44 -17.21 -1.36
CA LEU A 125 2.47 -16.95 -2.80
C LEU A 125 3.63 -16.02 -3.20
N ARG A 126 3.95 -15.03 -2.36
CA ARG A 126 5.10 -14.16 -2.57
C ARG A 126 6.43 -14.90 -2.47
N LYS A 127 6.62 -15.75 -1.45
CA LYS A 127 7.85 -16.54 -1.26
C LYS A 127 8.05 -17.50 -2.45
N GLU A 128 6.97 -18.14 -2.89
CA GLU A 128 6.96 -19.03 -4.05
C GLU A 128 7.36 -18.28 -5.33
N TRP A 129 6.73 -17.14 -5.60
CA TRP A 129 7.06 -16.30 -6.76
C TRP A 129 8.51 -15.81 -6.74
N GLU A 130 9.02 -15.37 -5.58
CA GLU A 130 10.42 -14.94 -5.44
C GLU A 130 11.41 -16.12 -5.65
N ALA A 131 11.06 -17.33 -5.20
CA ALA A 131 11.85 -18.54 -5.41
C ALA A 131 11.82 -19.04 -6.87
N GLU A 132 10.64 -19.05 -7.51
CA GLU A 132 10.47 -19.43 -8.91
C GLU A 132 11.18 -18.45 -9.83
N LYS A 133 11.05 -17.14 -9.57
CA LYS A 133 11.78 -16.12 -10.29
C LYS A 133 13.29 -16.30 -10.16
N LYS A 134 13.81 -16.63 -8.97
CA LYS A 134 15.24 -16.91 -8.76
C LYS A 134 15.70 -18.14 -9.55
N ARG A 135 14.86 -19.19 -9.68
CA ARG A 135 15.14 -20.34 -10.56
C ARG A 135 15.22 -19.90 -12.02
N TRP A 136 14.21 -19.17 -12.51
CA TRP A 136 14.16 -18.63 -13.87
C TRP A 136 15.32 -17.66 -14.21
N GLU A 137 15.82 -16.90 -13.24
CA GLU A 137 17.00 -16.03 -13.42
C GLU A 137 18.32 -16.83 -13.43
N ARG A 138 18.38 -17.99 -12.75
CA ARG A 138 19.56 -18.88 -12.67
C ARG A 138 19.68 -19.82 -13.86
N GLU A 139 18.57 -20.37 -14.35
CA GLU A 139 18.52 -21.36 -15.44
C GLU A 139 18.76 -20.75 -16.84
N GLY A 140 19.12 -19.45 -16.89
CA GLY A 140 19.10 -18.67 -18.12
C GLY A 140 17.67 -18.32 -18.50
N LYS A 141 17.48 -17.17 -19.17
CA LYS A 141 16.15 -16.83 -19.69
C LYS A 141 15.94 -17.67 -20.96
N PRO A 142 15.04 -18.68 -20.97
CA PRO A 142 14.77 -19.43 -22.20
C PRO A 142 14.30 -18.43 -23.27
N GLY A 143 15.05 -18.34 -24.36
CA GLY A 143 14.83 -17.37 -25.44
C GLY A 143 15.75 -16.13 -25.46
N LEU A 144 16.82 -16.03 -24.64
CA LEU A 144 17.92 -15.07 -24.90
C LEU A 144 19.23 -15.74 -25.37
N GLN A 145 19.42 -17.03 -25.15
CA GLN A 145 20.58 -17.81 -25.61
C GLN A 145 20.25 -18.51 -26.94
N ALA A 146 20.07 -17.72 -28.00
CA ALA A 146 19.86 -18.21 -29.36
C ALA A 146 20.46 -17.25 -30.40
N GLN A 147 21.49 -16.49 -30.01
CA GLN A 147 22.15 -15.50 -30.87
C GLN A 147 23.59 -15.14 -30.43
N GLU A 148 24.29 -16.02 -29.71
CA GLU A 148 25.74 -15.85 -29.39
C GLU A 148 26.48 -17.20 -29.52
N ASP A 149 26.18 -17.94 -30.59
CA ASP A 149 26.81 -19.23 -30.92
C ASP A 149 27.22 -19.24 -32.41
N GLY A 150 28.36 -18.62 -32.71
CA GLY A 150 28.99 -18.57 -34.04
C GLY A 150 30.38 -17.92 -33.96
N GLU A 151 31.40 -18.61 -34.50
CA GLU A 151 32.85 -18.43 -34.23
C GLU A 151 33.20 -18.65 -32.72
N GLY A 152 33.96 -19.68 -32.32
CA GLY A 152 35.29 -20.07 -32.81
C GLY A 152 36.33 -19.37 -31.91
N ASP A 153 37.07 -20.05 -31.02
CA ASP A 153 38.09 -21.03 -31.36
C ASP A 153 38.39 -22.00 -30.18
N ALA A 154 39.03 -23.14 -30.47
CA ALA A 154 39.31 -24.19 -29.48
C ALA A 154 40.81 -24.36 -29.21
N VAL A 155 41.22 -24.29 -27.93
CA VAL A 155 42.50 -24.82 -27.45
C VAL A 155 42.26 -25.58 -26.14
N SER A 156 42.79 -26.80 -26.07
CA SER A 156 42.69 -27.76 -24.98
C SER A 156 44.02 -27.92 -24.21
N GLU A 157 43.94 -28.49 -22.99
CA GLU A 157 45.03 -29.17 -22.27
C GLU A 157 46.19 -28.27 -21.74
N GLU A 158 46.86 -28.50 -20.58
CA GLU A 158 46.85 -29.59 -19.59
C GLU A 158 46.89 -29.09 -18.11
N GLU A 159 46.75 -30.03 -17.17
CA GLU A 159 47.00 -29.90 -15.72
C GLU A 159 48.47 -29.64 -15.35
N ALA A 160 48.74 -28.86 -14.29
CA ALA A 160 49.97 -29.00 -13.49
C ALA A 160 49.85 -28.39 -12.08
N SER A 161 50.18 -29.18 -11.06
CA SER A 161 50.32 -28.76 -9.65
C SER A 161 51.69 -28.12 -9.36
N GLY A 162 51.77 -27.14 -8.46
CA GLY A 162 53.04 -26.59 -7.97
C GLY A 162 52.87 -25.55 -6.86
N GLN A 163 53.87 -25.42 -5.96
CA GLN A 163 53.79 -24.64 -4.72
C GLN A 163 54.49 -23.26 -4.79
N GLU A 164 54.41 -22.55 -3.67
CA GLU A 164 54.96 -21.23 -3.30
C GLU A 164 56.45 -21.01 -3.65
N GLU A 165 56.84 -19.76 -3.94
CA GLU A 165 57.76 -18.94 -3.10
C GLU A 165 58.07 -17.53 -3.67
N GLU A 166 58.64 -16.65 -2.84
CA GLU A 166 58.95 -15.23 -3.08
C GLU A 166 60.01 -14.93 -4.17
N ASN A 167 59.97 -13.73 -4.81
CA ASN A 167 60.82 -12.55 -4.44
C ASN A 167 60.73 -11.35 -5.45
N LYS A 168 61.25 -10.18 -5.03
CA LYS A 168 61.16 -8.81 -5.57
C LYS A 168 61.79 -8.62 -6.98
N SER A 169 61.32 -7.68 -7.82
CA SER A 169 61.62 -6.24 -7.68
C SER A 169 61.06 -5.34 -8.82
N SER A 170 61.12 -4.01 -8.59
CA SER A 170 61.16 -2.90 -9.58
C SER A 170 59.86 -2.38 -10.25
N MET A 171 59.37 -1.29 -9.66
CA MET A 171 58.63 -0.14 -10.24
C MET A 171 59.45 0.57 -11.38
N PRO A 172 58.93 1.56 -12.17
CA PRO A 172 57.80 2.48 -11.87
C PRO A 172 56.82 2.83 -13.03
N GLY A 173 55.68 3.50 -12.72
CA GLY A 173 54.69 3.82 -13.78
C GLY A 173 53.49 4.77 -13.54
N SER A 174 53.54 5.76 -12.64
CA SER A 174 52.76 7.02 -12.74
C SER A 174 51.20 7.05 -12.69
N ARG A 175 50.68 7.57 -11.57
CA ARG A 175 49.55 8.55 -11.43
C ARG A 175 48.12 8.19 -11.91
N ARG A 176 47.19 8.11 -10.95
CA ARG A 176 46.22 9.22 -10.71
C ARG A 176 45.64 9.19 -9.28
N SER A 177 45.81 10.29 -8.55
CA SER A 177 45.23 10.48 -7.21
C SER A 177 43.83 11.09 -7.27
N SER A 178 42.94 10.70 -6.37
CA SER A 178 41.72 11.46 -6.06
C SER A 178 41.65 11.75 -4.55
N VAL A 179 41.70 13.04 -4.23
CA VAL A 179 41.79 13.53 -2.84
C VAL A 179 40.39 13.58 -2.22
N ARG A 180 40.16 12.80 -1.16
CA ARG A 180 39.01 13.03 -0.26
C ARG A 180 39.34 14.17 0.69
N ARG A 181 38.80 15.37 0.42
CA ARG A 181 38.87 16.50 1.35
C ARG A 181 38.01 16.21 2.59
N ARG A 182 38.65 16.17 3.75
CA ARG A 182 38.00 16.14 5.07
C ARG A 182 37.83 17.60 5.52
N GLY A 183 36.61 18.14 5.43
CA GLY A 183 36.30 19.49 5.89
C GLY A 183 35.92 19.47 7.37
N GLY A 184 36.82 19.94 8.24
CA GLY A 184 36.44 20.37 9.58
C GLY A 184 35.91 21.80 9.53
N SER A 185 35.00 22.16 10.42
CA SER A 185 34.67 23.55 10.71
C SER A 185 34.37 23.69 12.19
N GLU A 186 35.19 24.52 12.81
CA GLU A 186 35.23 24.84 14.22
C GLU A 186 34.11 25.83 14.56
N VAL A 187 33.39 25.61 15.66
CA VAL A 187 32.43 26.58 16.19
C VAL A 187 32.57 26.68 17.71
N LYS A 188 32.63 27.93 18.19
CA LYS A 188 32.96 28.33 19.57
C LYS A 188 32.00 27.79 20.63
N SER A 189 32.58 27.57 21.81
CA SER A 189 31.91 27.44 23.11
C SER A 189 31.24 28.74 23.58
N GLU A 190 30.12 28.65 24.30
CA GLU A 190 30.03 28.94 25.75
C GLU A 190 28.63 28.57 26.31
N PRO A 191 28.43 28.47 27.66
CA PRO A 191 27.49 27.50 28.23
C PRO A 191 26.15 28.09 28.74
N SER A 192 25.18 27.19 28.98
CA SER A 192 24.05 27.43 29.88
C SER A 192 23.86 26.24 30.85
N SER A 193 23.21 26.50 31.98
CA SER A 193 23.44 25.83 33.27
C SER A 193 22.61 24.56 33.55
N LYS A 194 23.07 23.83 34.57
CA LYS A 194 22.49 22.58 35.12
C LYS A 194 21.21 22.83 35.97
N ALA A 195 20.60 21.69 36.37
CA ALA A 195 19.73 21.48 37.54
C ALA A 195 18.24 21.88 37.35
N SER A 196 17.26 21.19 37.95
CA SER A 196 17.29 19.93 38.73
C SER A 196 15.90 19.25 38.75
N ALA A 197 15.84 18.00 39.21
CA ALA A 197 14.58 17.29 39.48
C ALA A 197 13.95 17.73 40.81
N SER A 198 12.64 17.47 40.98
CA SER A 198 12.05 16.65 42.08
C SER A 198 10.65 17.07 42.57
N ALA A 199 9.98 16.09 43.21
CA ALA A 199 8.97 16.21 44.26
C ALA A 199 7.53 16.72 43.95
N LEU A 200 6.63 15.75 43.75
CA LEU A 200 5.50 15.44 44.64
C LEU A 200 4.95 16.57 45.56
N LYS A 201 3.64 16.79 45.47
CA LYS A 201 2.74 16.97 46.63
C LYS A 201 1.28 16.69 46.23
N ASN A 202 0.71 15.63 46.80
CA ASN A 202 -0.72 15.53 47.02
C ASN A 202 -1.05 16.36 48.26
N ASP A 203 -2.20 17.03 48.33
CA ASP A 203 -3.12 16.91 49.48
C ASP A 203 -4.52 17.48 49.15
N THR A 204 -5.53 17.05 49.92
CA THR A 204 -6.86 17.63 50.22
C THR A 204 -7.56 18.58 49.21
N GLY A 205 -8.85 18.46 48.88
CA GLY A 205 -9.96 17.71 49.49
C GLY A 205 -10.98 18.64 50.17
N THR A 206 -12.20 18.76 49.60
CA THR A 206 -13.47 19.15 50.27
C THR A 206 -14.60 19.26 49.22
N SER A 207 -15.67 18.48 49.39
CA SER A 207 -17.03 18.81 48.91
C SER A 207 -17.80 19.45 50.08
N PRO A 208 -18.80 20.29 49.79
CA PRO A 208 -20.20 19.83 49.88
C PRO A 208 -20.96 20.16 48.58
N ASP A 209 -21.78 19.27 48.03
CA ASP A 209 -23.09 18.81 48.51
C ASP A 209 -24.14 19.94 48.64
N VAL A 210 -25.22 19.83 47.86
CA VAL A 210 -26.64 19.95 48.27
C VAL A 210 -27.53 19.93 47.00
N LEU A 211 -28.30 18.82 46.87
CA LEU A 211 -29.74 18.67 46.48
C LEU A 211 -30.35 19.67 45.43
N LYS A 212 -31.29 19.27 44.54
CA LYS A 212 -32.48 18.43 44.77
C LYS A 212 -33.29 18.15 43.47
N SER A 213 -34.02 17.02 43.43
CA SER A 213 -35.30 16.70 42.73
C SER A 213 -35.56 17.16 41.27
N GLN A 214 -35.82 16.25 40.31
CA GLN A 214 -37.08 15.52 40.01
C GLN A 214 -38.23 16.36 39.41
N ASP A 215 -38.52 16.12 38.13
CA ASP A 215 -39.84 15.84 37.50
C ASP A 215 -39.54 15.48 36.02
N GLN A 216 -39.95 14.34 35.43
CA GLN A 216 -41.30 13.82 35.16
C GLN A 216 -42.19 14.78 34.38
N ASP A 217 -42.18 14.68 33.05
CA ASP A 217 -43.41 14.87 32.28
C ASP A 217 -43.47 14.02 30.99
N GLN A 218 -44.61 13.37 30.80
CA GLN A 218 -45.00 12.53 29.66
C GLN A 218 -46.53 12.53 29.62
N PRO A 219 -47.15 13.05 28.54
CA PRO A 219 -48.42 12.44 28.15
C PRO A 219 -48.65 12.25 26.63
N LYS A 220 -48.82 10.97 26.28
CA LYS A 220 -50.03 10.39 25.64
C LYS A 220 -50.52 10.92 24.28
N GLY A 221 -50.30 10.06 23.26
CA GLY A 221 -51.42 9.38 22.60
C GLY A 221 -51.98 9.94 21.28
N VAL A 222 -52.84 9.09 20.66
CA VAL A 222 -53.56 9.28 19.36
C VAL A 222 -52.65 9.08 18.13
N LYS A 223 -52.92 8.21 17.13
CA LYS A 223 -53.96 7.15 16.94
C LYS A 223 -53.39 6.06 15.99
N ARG A 224 -53.58 4.76 16.27
CA ARG A 224 -53.34 3.66 15.31
C ARG A 224 -54.51 3.56 14.32
N ARG A 225 -54.26 3.57 13.00
CA ARG A 225 -55.23 3.10 12.00
C ARG A 225 -55.03 1.60 11.74
N ARG A 226 -56.06 0.80 12.03
CA ARG A 226 -56.27 -0.47 11.33
C ARG A 226 -56.68 -0.15 9.89
N VAL A 227 -56.24 -0.98 8.95
CA VAL A 227 -56.91 -1.19 7.67
C VAL A 227 -57.07 -2.70 7.52
N ASP A 228 -58.25 -3.11 7.09
CA ASP A 228 -58.72 -4.49 7.16
C ASP A 228 -58.14 -5.43 6.09
N LYS A 229 -58.34 -6.72 6.36
CA LYS A 229 -57.82 -7.87 5.62
C LYS A 229 -58.95 -8.48 4.78
N SER A 230 -58.91 -8.32 3.46
CA SER A 230 -59.86 -9.00 2.55
C SER A 230 -59.42 -8.99 1.09
N ALA A 231 -59.71 -10.10 0.38
CA ALA A 231 -59.37 -10.43 -1.02
C ALA A 231 -57.87 -10.62 -1.35
N GLY A 232 -57.45 -11.68 -2.05
CA GLY A 232 -58.19 -12.87 -2.47
C GLY A 232 -57.24 -13.92 -3.07
N ILE A 233 -57.48 -15.20 -2.77
CA ILE A 233 -56.75 -16.34 -3.36
C ILE A 233 -57.58 -16.89 -4.53
N LYS A 234 -56.96 -16.99 -5.71
CA LYS A 234 -57.31 -17.71 -6.97
C LYS A 234 -56.63 -16.96 -8.14
N ALA A 235 -56.14 -17.59 -9.22
CA ALA A 235 -56.19 -18.99 -9.65
C ALA A 235 -54.92 -19.39 -10.45
N GLU A 236 -54.77 -20.71 -10.65
CA GLU A 236 -54.27 -21.46 -11.83
C GLU A 236 -53.20 -20.81 -12.74
N GLU A 237 -52.05 -21.44 -13.06
CA GLU A 237 -51.81 -22.86 -13.42
C GLU A 237 -52.56 -23.30 -14.71
N ALA A 238 -52.16 -22.74 -15.86
CA ALA A 238 -52.39 -23.34 -17.17
C ALA A 238 -51.46 -22.75 -18.25
N LYS A 239 -50.51 -23.59 -18.74
CA LYS A 239 -49.94 -23.67 -20.12
C LYS A 239 -48.48 -24.14 -20.10
N GLU A 240 -48.32 -25.43 -19.80
CA GLU A 240 -47.46 -26.27 -20.65
C GLU A 240 -48.31 -26.78 -21.84
N GLU A 241 -47.64 -27.37 -22.84
CA GLU A 241 -48.18 -27.87 -24.11
C GLU A 241 -48.80 -26.85 -25.09
N GLU A 242 -48.02 -26.51 -26.12
CA GLU A 242 -48.48 -26.64 -27.52
C GLU A 242 -47.29 -27.07 -28.39
N THR A 243 -47.24 -28.38 -28.67
CA THR A 243 -46.62 -29.00 -29.85
C THR A 243 -47.72 -29.41 -30.81
#